data_AF-X8JCB8-F1
#
_entry.id   AF-X8JCB8-F1
#
_cell.length_a   1.000
_cell.length_b   1.000
_cell.length_c   1.000
_cell.angle_alpha   90.00
_cell.angle_beta   90.00
_cell.angle_gamma   90.00
#
_symmetry.space_group_name_H-M   'P 1'
#
loop_
_entity.id
_entity.type
_entity.pdbx_description
1 polymer ?
#
loop_
_entity_poly.entity_id
_entity_poly.type
_entity_poly.pdbx_seq_one_letter_code
_entity_poly.pdbx_strand_id
1 'polypeptide(L)'
;MIEELRSAGDQLREAWDNYRQVCSKIDSCITPEWPQPSDFLAELADQLKIEMESISSYELDYSPLSRFFKSLDINARPPSDTFSGPFPINFLPPEILTRIFYLLLAQPCNLHLLSPDNKTHYPIYPDYLAQVCSHWREVAISTCSLWCHIDLSAYEPQYGDLIARAERHIARAGTLPIELHIADNKDERYRSMDRDHSNLFELVSRISSRVTALEFVTEDLLDFHYEVFMRVLLGRPQNFTKFTTWRGHNYSDALILAGSVDPAELDHEFTLFQLNVTEDQIQNCFAPLAVLHLHGLFPYWPSIAYHGLVDLRLLPRNPRTSIQEGQFKTILTSSPGLRILHFGLNIYDSAPENVQIVPVHLPELQVVKIFPNHPLVGVNRCPSKVLRLLAPGMRPLRLSIEDYYIPDAHLTVEMERFFARSRVAKFYTRVVFPPLTLLCQHAAHLELVVLDGFESYSQDEIFFQQSDSSELALHPLNSVHVTRSSLSKSNINLLLESCPDGTVLYSCNFIRDGREDFSTENVLDIFPSVKVSDDNPYSWGTPTADWDLLD
;
A
#
# COMPACT_ATOMS: atom_id res chain seq x y z
N MET A 1 -28.21 50.55 -11.59
CA MET A 1 -27.79 49.60 -10.54
C MET A 1 -27.13 48.33 -11.09
N ILE A 2 -27.82 47.40 -11.79
CA ILE A 2 -27.15 46.19 -12.32
C ILE A 2 -26.13 46.52 -13.42
N GLU A 3 -26.47 47.44 -14.33
CA GLU A 3 -25.52 47.89 -15.36
C GLU A 3 -24.36 48.70 -14.78
N GLU A 4 -24.60 49.49 -13.73
CA GLU A 4 -23.55 50.21 -13.00
C GLU A 4 -22.60 49.25 -12.27
N LEU A 5 -23.13 48.20 -11.65
CA LEU A 5 -22.32 47.14 -11.02
C LEU A 5 -21.50 46.37 -12.05
N ARG A 6 -22.10 46.06 -13.22
CA ARG A 6 -21.40 45.41 -14.33
C ARG A 6 -20.27 46.30 -14.84
N SER A 7 -20.56 47.59 -15.09
CA SER A 7 -19.58 48.57 -15.52
C SER A 7 -18.44 48.73 -14.50
N ALA A 8 -18.74 48.76 -13.20
CA ALA A 8 -17.72 48.84 -12.15
C ALA A 8 -16.86 47.56 -12.09
N GLY A 9 -17.46 46.39 -12.30
CA GLY A 9 -16.75 45.11 -12.38
C GLY A 9 -15.85 45.00 -13.61
N ASP A 10 -16.26 45.58 -14.74
CA ASP A 10 -15.44 45.64 -15.96
C ASP A 10 -14.21 46.55 -15.75
N GLN A 11 -14.41 47.72 -15.13
CA GLN A 11 -13.32 48.65 -14.79
C GLN A 11 -12.30 48.04 -13.82
N LEU A 12 -12.77 47.29 -12.81
CA LEU A 12 -11.89 46.61 -11.86
C LEU A 12 -11.03 45.53 -12.55
N ARG A 13 -11.61 44.75 -13.47
CA ARG A 13 -10.87 43.73 -14.23
C ARG A 13 -9.81 44.35 -15.13
N GLU A 14 -10.16 45.43 -15.84
CA GLU A 14 -9.21 46.15 -16.69
C GLU A 14 -8.05 46.75 -15.88
N ALA A 15 -8.34 47.30 -14.70
CA ALA A 15 -7.30 47.80 -13.79
C ALA A 15 -6.37 46.67 -13.30
N TRP A 16 -6.94 45.51 -12.97
CA TRP A 16 -6.17 44.34 -12.51
C TRP A 16 -5.28 43.77 -13.62
N ASP A 17 -5.78 43.66 -14.84
CA ASP A 17 -5.00 43.20 -15.99
C ASP A 17 -3.83 44.15 -16.29
N ASN A 18 -4.06 45.47 -16.21
CA ASN A 18 -3.00 46.46 -16.30
C ASN A 18 -1.94 46.28 -15.20
N TYR A 19 -2.37 46.09 -13.95
CA TYR A 19 -1.46 45.85 -12.83
C TYR A 19 -0.60 44.61 -13.06
N ARG A 20 -1.20 43.49 -13.49
CA ARG A 20 -0.50 42.25 -13.83
C ARG A 20 0.52 42.47 -14.94
N GLN A 21 0.16 43.22 -15.98
CA GLN A 21 1.06 43.52 -17.08
C GLN A 21 2.28 44.35 -16.62
N VAL A 22 2.08 45.30 -15.70
CA VAL A 22 3.18 46.07 -15.09
C VAL A 22 4.10 45.17 -14.28
N CYS A 23 3.55 44.28 -13.43
CA CYS A 23 4.35 43.31 -12.68
C CYS A 23 5.15 42.37 -13.58
N SER A 24 4.57 41.85 -14.67
CA SER A 24 5.30 41.00 -15.62
C SER A 24 6.41 41.75 -16.35
N LYS A 25 6.23 43.04 -16.67
CA LYS A 25 7.30 43.88 -17.23
C LYS A 25 8.43 44.07 -16.22
N ILE A 26 8.12 44.31 -14.95
CA ILE A 26 9.10 44.42 -13.88
C ILE A 26 9.92 43.12 -13.77
N ASP A 27 9.25 41.97 -13.74
CA ASP A 27 9.90 40.65 -13.65
C ASP A 27 10.84 40.40 -14.84
N SER A 28 10.41 40.76 -16.05
CA SER A 28 11.24 40.65 -17.26
C SER A 28 12.48 41.56 -17.27
N CYS A 29 12.47 42.64 -16.49
CA CYS A 29 13.63 43.52 -16.34
C CYS A 29 14.64 42.98 -15.31
N ILE A 30 14.25 42.05 -14.44
CA ILE A 30 15.11 41.45 -13.42
C ILE A 30 15.80 40.21 -14.02
N THR A 31 16.65 40.41 -15.02
CA THR A 31 17.50 39.34 -15.57
C THR A 31 18.83 39.25 -14.80
N PRO A 32 19.44 38.05 -14.64
CA PRO A 32 20.61 37.82 -13.79
C PRO A 32 21.90 38.59 -14.18
N GLU A 33 21.94 39.20 -15.36
CA GLU A 33 23.15 39.83 -15.91
C GLU A 33 23.25 41.33 -15.66
N TRP A 34 22.35 41.92 -14.85
CA TRP A 34 22.34 43.38 -14.64
C TRP A 34 23.44 43.83 -13.65
N PRO A 35 24.36 44.72 -14.05
CA PRO A 35 25.32 45.34 -13.13
C PRO A 35 24.59 46.36 -12.26
N GLN A 36 24.51 46.07 -10.97
CA GLN A 36 23.99 46.87 -9.85
C GLN A 36 23.80 48.39 -10.09
N PRO A 37 22.57 48.87 -9.86
CA PRO A 37 22.32 50.00 -8.97
C PRO A 37 21.42 49.54 -7.82
N SER A 38 22.00 49.39 -6.62
CA SER A 38 21.30 48.94 -5.39
C SER A 38 20.06 49.76 -5.04
N ASP A 39 20.05 51.03 -5.43
CA ASP A 39 19.08 52.00 -4.94
C ASP A 39 17.72 51.86 -5.65
N PHE A 40 17.72 51.49 -6.94
CA PHE A 40 16.49 51.28 -7.70
C PHE A 40 15.71 50.05 -7.23
N LEU A 41 16.42 48.96 -6.90
CA LEU A 41 15.78 47.74 -6.39
C LEU A 41 15.20 47.93 -4.99
N ALA A 42 15.84 48.75 -4.15
CA ALA A 42 15.32 49.11 -2.84
C ALA A 42 14.02 49.93 -2.94
N GLU A 43 14.00 50.96 -3.80
CA GLU A 43 12.82 51.80 -4.01
C GLU A 43 11.65 51.00 -4.61
N LEU A 44 11.93 50.10 -5.55
CA LEU A 44 10.93 49.21 -6.12
C LEU A 44 10.37 48.22 -5.08
N ALA A 45 11.23 47.67 -4.21
CA ALA A 45 10.81 46.76 -3.15
C ALA A 45 9.93 47.47 -2.11
N ASP A 46 10.29 48.71 -1.73
CA ASP A 46 9.49 49.54 -0.83
C ASP A 46 8.13 49.89 -1.45
N GLN A 47 8.10 50.23 -2.74
CA GLN A 47 6.84 50.51 -3.44
C GLN A 47 5.95 49.26 -3.54
N LEU A 48 6.52 48.09 -3.87
CA LEU A 48 5.76 46.83 -3.89
C LEU A 48 5.20 46.47 -2.51
N LYS A 49 5.95 46.75 -1.45
CA LYS A 49 5.50 46.54 -0.08
C LYS A 49 4.31 47.44 0.27
N ILE A 50 4.36 48.73 -0.10
CA ILE A 50 3.25 49.67 0.11
C ILE A 50 2.00 49.22 -0.67
N GLU A 51 2.16 48.79 -1.92
CA GLU A 51 1.05 48.26 -2.72
C GLU A 51 0.47 46.97 -2.11
N MET A 52 1.31 46.06 -1.62
CA MET A 52 0.84 44.85 -0.92
C MET A 52 0.06 45.17 0.35
N GLU A 53 0.53 46.13 1.16
CA GLU A 53 -0.19 46.59 2.35
C GLU A 53 -1.53 47.25 1.97
N SER A 54 -1.58 47.98 0.85
CA SER A 54 -2.83 48.54 0.32
C SER A 54 -3.81 47.44 -0.15
N ILE A 55 -3.34 46.43 -0.89
CA ILE A 55 -4.14 45.27 -1.33
C ILE A 55 -4.72 44.52 -0.12
N SER A 56 -3.92 44.27 0.92
CA SER A 56 -4.39 43.65 2.15
C SER A 56 -5.40 44.52 2.92
N SER A 57 -5.30 45.84 2.84
CA SER A 57 -6.28 46.75 3.43
C SER A 57 -7.64 46.69 2.71
N TYR A 58 -7.64 46.50 1.38
CA TYR A 58 -8.88 46.26 0.63
C TYR A 58 -9.51 44.91 0.99
N GLU A 59 -8.73 43.85 1.28
CA GLU A 59 -9.25 42.57 1.75
C GLU A 59 -10.04 42.67 3.07
N LEU A 60 -9.64 43.57 3.96
CA LEU A 60 -10.31 43.80 5.25
C LEU A 60 -11.62 44.61 5.13
N ASP A 61 -11.76 45.44 4.09
CA ASP A 61 -12.92 46.31 3.89
C ASP A 61 -14.04 45.67 3.05
N TYR A 62 -13.94 44.40 2.67
CA TYR A 62 -15.04 43.63 2.03
C TYR A 62 -16.15 43.22 3.01
N SER A 63 -16.10 43.59 4.30
CA SER A 63 -17.14 43.26 5.30
C SER A 63 -18.57 43.72 4.91
N PRO A 64 -18.76 44.91 4.30
CA PRO A 64 -20.08 45.36 3.85
C PRO A 64 -20.56 44.59 2.62
N LEU A 65 -19.66 44.25 1.70
CA LEU A 65 -19.97 43.49 0.48
C LEU A 65 -20.34 42.04 0.81
N SER A 66 -19.60 41.41 1.73
CA SER A 66 -19.88 40.08 2.28
C SER A 66 -21.23 40.05 3.04
N ARG A 67 -21.54 41.09 3.83
CA ARG A 67 -22.88 41.24 4.45
C ARG A 67 -23.97 41.40 3.40
N PHE A 68 -23.74 42.17 2.34
CA PHE A 68 -24.71 42.39 1.27
C PHE A 68 -25.02 41.09 0.52
N PHE A 69 -24.00 40.32 0.14
CA PHE A 69 -24.20 38.99 -0.49
C PHE A 69 -24.91 38.00 0.45
N LYS A 70 -24.54 37.94 1.73
CA LYS A 70 -25.26 37.11 2.71
C LYS A 70 -26.73 37.56 2.90
N SER A 71 -27.01 38.85 2.81
CA SER A 71 -28.37 39.38 2.95
C SER A 71 -29.26 39.15 1.71
N LEU A 72 -28.66 39.06 0.52
CA LEU A 72 -29.36 38.66 -0.71
C LEU A 72 -29.70 37.17 -0.71
N ASP A 73 -28.81 36.33 -0.17
CA ASP A 73 -28.96 34.87 -0.14
C ASP A 73 -30.04 34.41 0.87
N ILE A 74 -30.20 35.13 1.98
CA ILE A 74 -31.25 34.84 2.99
C ILE A 74 -32.65 35.23 2.52
N ASN A 75 -32.78 36.24 1.65
CA ASN A 75 -34.07 36.79 1.21
C ASN A 75 -34.53 36.27 -0.17
N ALA A 76 -33.69 35.56 -0.91
CA ALA A 76 -33.99 35.03 -2.24
C ALA A 76 -34.29 33.51 -2.25
N ARG A 77 -34.93 32.98 -1.20
CA ARG A 77 -35.49 31.62 -1.21
C ARG A 77 -36.93 31.63 -1.75
N PRO A 78 -37.18 31.22 -3.01
CA PRO A 78 -38.48 30.69 -3.36
C PRO A 78 -38.61 29.27 -2.76
N PRO A 79 -39.80 28.89 -2.27
CA PRO A 79 -40.06 27.52 -1.88
C PRO A 79 -40.08 26.65 -3.15
N SER A 80 -39.13 25.72 -3.21
CA SER A 80 -39.24 24.44 -3.90
C SER A 80 -39.14 24.41 -5.45
N ASP A 81 -38.30 23.49 -5.91
CA ASP A 81 -38.44 22.65 -7.12
C ASP A 81 -37.75 22.98 -8.45
N THR A 82 -36.91 24.02 -8.62
CA THR A 82 -36.30 24.27 -9.98
C THR A 82 -34.82 24.69 -10.05
N PHE A 83 -34.01 24.55 -9.00
CA PHE A 83 -32.57 24.81 -9.16
C PHE A 83 -31.83 23.65 -9.83
N SER A 84 -31.52 23.80 -11.12
CA SER A 84 -30.66 22.90 -11.93
C SER A 84 -29.18 23.37 -11.98
N GLY A 85 -28.72 24.14 -10.99
CA GLY A 85 -27.32 24.54 -10.86
C GLY A 85 -26.55 23.62 -9.91
N PRO A 86 -25.25 23.34 -10.15
CA PRO A 86 -24.45 22.56 -9.21
C PRO A 86 -24.41 23.29 -7.86
N PHE A 87 -24.84 22.61 -6.79
CA PHE A 87 -24.76 23.15 -5.44
C PHE A 87 -23.31 23.50 -5.10
N PRO A 88 -23.02 24.70 -4.58
CA PRO A 88 -21.66 25.03 -4.15
C PRO A 88 -21.23 24.06 -3.05
N ILE A 89 -19.97 23.64 -3.07
CA ILE A 89 -19.44 22.64 -2.13
C ILE A 89 -19.58 23.05 -0.65
N ASN A 90 -19.73 24.36 -0.40
CA ASN A 90 -19.95 24.94 0.93
C ASN A 90 -21.35 24.65 1.52
N PHE A 91 -22.27 24.07 0.72
CA PHE A 91 -23.59 23.65 1.18
C PHE A 91 -23.65 22.16 1.54
N LEU A 92 -22.55 21.43 1.35
CA LEU A 92 -22.52 20.02 1.75
C LEU A 92 -22.65 19.92 3.27
N PRO A 93 -23.52 19.02 3.77
CA PRO A 93 -23.60 18.72 5.20
C PRO A 93 -22.24 18.29 5.75
N PRO A 94 -21.92 18.61 7.02
CA PRO A 94 -20.67 18.20 7.66
C PRO A 94 -20.36 16.71 7.50
N GLU A 95 -21.36 15.83 7.54
CA GLU A 95 -21.21 14.38 7.41
C GLU A 95 -20.69 13.99 6.02
N ILE A 96 -21.20 14.64 4.97
CA ILE A 96 -20.76 14.41 3.59
C ILE A 96 -19.36 14.94 3.38
N LEU A 97 -19.04 16.13 3.89
CA LEU A 97 -17.69 16.68 3.85
C LEU A 97 -16.71 15.79 4.58
N THR A 98 -17.03 15.34 5.79
CA THR A 98 -16.21 14.40 6.54
C THR A 98 -15.99 13.10 5.77
N ARG A 99 -17.02 12.57 5.08
CA ARG A 99 -16.85 11.38 4.23
C ARG A 99 -15.91 11.64 3.06
N ILE A 100 -16.03 12.80 2.40
CA ILE A 100 -15.10 13.22 1.34
C ILE A 100 -13.68 13.34 1.90
N PHE A 101 -13.52 13.95 3.08
CA PHE A 101 -12.23 14.08 3.74
C PHE A 101 -11.60 12.73 3.98
N TYR A 102 -12.35 11.75 4.49
CA TYR A 102 -11.84 10.38 4.63
C TYR A 102 -11.45 9.73 3.30
N LEU A 103 -12.21 9.94 2.23
CA LEU A 103 -11.85 9.38 0.93
C LEU A 103 -10.55 10.00 0.38
N LEU A 104 -10.34 11.29 0.62
CA LEU A 104 -9.10 11.98 0.26
C LEU A 104 -7.91 11.53 1.13
N LEU A 105 -8.16 11.28 2.42
CA LEU A 105 -7.16 10.87 3.42
C LEU A 105 -6.88 9.37 3.41
N ALA A 106 -7.75 8.53 2.84
CA ALA A 106 -7.62 7.08 2.83
C ALA A 106 -6.45 6.56 1.97
N GLN A 107 -5.73 7.45 1.28
CA GLN A 107 -4.52 7.05 0.59
C GLN A 107 -3.46 6.63 1.62
N PRO A 108 -2.82 5.47 1.45
CA PRO A 108 -1.74 5.04 2.34
C PRO A 108 -0.67 6.13 2.37
N CYS A 109 -0.18 6.45 3.57
CA CYS A 109 0.89 7.40 3.76
C CYS A 109 2.12 6.91 2.99
N ASN A 110 2.36 7.49 1.83
CA ASN A 110 3.48 7.16 0.96
C ASN A 110 4.79 7.79 1.48
N LEU A 111 5.07 7.69 2.78
CA LEU A 111 6.31 8.16 3.39
C LEU A 111 7.53 7.54 2.69
N HIS A 112 7.39 6.31 2.18
CA HIS A 112 8.40 5.62 1.36
C HIS A 112 8.73 6.28 0.02
N LEU A 113 7.78 7.05 -0.55
CA LEU A 113 7.92 7.70 -1.86
C LEU A 113 8.39 9.15 -1.74
N LEU A 114 8.74 9.60 -0.53
CA LEU A 114 9.40 10.88 -0.30
C LEU A 114 10.81 10.83 -0.90
N SER A 115 10.89 10.99 -2.22
CA SER A 115 12.15 11.14 -2.93
C SER A 115 12.80 12.45 -2.49
N PRO A 116 14.08 12.44 -2.09
CA PRO A 116 14.79 13.64 -1.64
C PRO A 116 14.87 14.74 -2.71
N ASP A 117 14.69 14.39 -3.99
CA ASP A 117 14.69 15.36 -5.09
C ASP A 117 13.39 16.18 -5.20
N ASN A 118 12.29 15.72 -4.58
CA ASN A 118 11.00 16.38 -4.66
C ASN A 118 10.72 17.13 -3.36
N LYS A 119 11.34 18.31 -3.21
CA LYS A 119 11.25 19.24 -2.05
C LYS A 119 9.83 19.70 -1.65
N THR A 120 8.78 19.17 -2.27
CA THR A 120 7.41 19.72 -2.19
C THR A 120 6.36 18.72 -1.71
N HIS A 121 6.67 17.43 -1.55
CA HIS A 121 5.66 16.42 -1.24
C HIS A 121 5.64 16.04 0.23
N TYR A 122 5.39 16.99 1.13
CA TYR A 122 4.96 16.60 2.49
C TYR A 122 3.63 15.83 2.40
N PRO A 123 3.37 14.78 3.20
CA PRO A 123 2.04 14.18 3.27
C PRO A 123 1.02 15.27 3.66
N ILE A 124 0.16 15.60 2.69
CA ILE A 124 -0.69 16.80 2.60
C ILE A 124 -1.97 16.61 3.43
N TYR A 125 -1.89 16.33 4.74
CA TYR A 125 -3.08 15.83 5.46
C TYR A 125 -3.12 16.19 6.96
N PRO A 126 -4.25 16.59 7.59
CA PRO A 126 -5.49 17.21 7.10
C PRO A 126 -5.47 18.77 7.15
N ASP A 127 -4.33 19.40 7.44
CA ASP A 127 -4.23 20.88 7.58
C ASP A 127 -4.69 21.65 6.33
N TYR A 128 -4.51 21.12 5.13
CA TYR A 128 -4.97 21.74 3.88
C TYR A 128 -6.49 21.78 3.75
N LEU A 129 -7.19 20.77 4.26
CA LEU A 129 -8.66 20.79 4.31
C LEU A 129 -9.14 21.97 5.15
N ALA A 130 -8.39 22.31 6.21
CA ALA A 130 -8.66 23.47 7.04
C ALA A 130 -8.27 24.82 6.40
N GLN A 131 -7.66 24.83 5.21
CA GLN A 131 -7.29 26.05 4.49
C GLN A 131 -8.27 26.41 3.36
N VAL A 132 -9.14 25.50 2.93
CA VAL A 132 -10.03 25.69 1.78
C VAL A 132 -11.04 26.82 1.98
N CYS A 133 -11.90 26.71 3.00
CA CYS A 133 -12.87 27.74 3.36
C CYS A 133 -13.22 27.63 4.85
N SER A 134 -13.96 28.61 5.40
CA SER A 134 -14.33 28.60 6.83
C SER A 134 -15.18 27.37 7.21
N HIS A 135 -16.09 26.94 6.34
CA HIS A 135 -16.94 25.77 6.58
C HIS A 135 -16.11 24.48 6.63
N TRP A 136 -15.22 24.28 5.66
CA TRP A 136 -14.32 23.12 5.64
C TRP A 136 -13.39 23.11 6.83
N ARG A 137 -12.87 24.28 7.23
CA ARG A 137 -12.06 24.43 8.44
C ARG A 137 -12.81 24.03 9.69
N GLU A 138 -14.03 24.51 9.86
CA GLU A 138 -14.85 24.16 11.02
C GLU A 138 -15.09 22.65 11.07
N VAL A 139 -15.55 22.05 9.97
CA VAL A 139 -15.81 20.60 9.88
C VAL A 139 -14.54 19.78 10.10
N ALA A 140 -13.42 20.15 9.48
CA ALA A 140 -12.16 19.44 9.62
C ALA A 140 -11.63 19.51 11.05
N ILE A 141 -11.63 20.70 11.67
CA ILE A 141 -11.15 20.89 13.06
C ILE A 141 -12.08 20.20 14.07
N SER A 142 -13.39 20.22 13.86
CA SER A 142 -14.36 19.57 14.77
C SER A 142 -14.37 18.05 14.65
N THR A 143 -13.80 17.48 13.60
CA THR A 143 -13.77 16.03 13.37
C THR A 143 -12.46 15.44 13.89
N CYS A 144 -12.42 15.12 15.18
CA CYS A 144 -11.21 14.66 15.88
C CYS A 144 -10.48 13.49 15.19
N SER A 145 -11.23 12.56 14.61
CA SER A 145 -10.70 11.35 13.97
C SER A 145 -9.87 11.61 12.70
N LEU A 146 -10.00 12.77 12.07
CA LEU A 146 -9.11 13.17 10.96
C LEU A 146 -7.68 13.45 11.45
N TRP A 147 -7.50 13.69 12.74
CA TRP A 147 -6.23 14.09 13.37
C TRP A 147 -5.56 12.95 14.14
N CYS A 148 -6.14 11.74 14.10
CA CYS A 148 -5.60 10.57 14.78
C CYS A 148 -4.34 9.99 14.13
N HIS A 149 -4.08 10.38 12.88
CA HIS A 149 -2.91 9.94 12.13
C HIS A 149 -1.74 10.91 12.35
N ILE A 150 -0.61 10.37 12.82
CA ILE A 150 0.59 11.14 13.14
C ILE A 150 1.79 10.51 12.43
N ASP A 151 2.39 11.28 11.53
CA ASP A 151 3.62 10.94 10.84
C ASP A 151 4.82 11.62 11.52
N LEU A 152 5.88 10.86 11.79
CA LEU A 152 7.14 11.34 12.33
C LEU A 152 8.30 10.90 11.44
N SER A 153 9.29 11.77 11.24
CA SER A 153 10.55 11.42 10.59
C SER A 153 11.75 12.00 11.34
N ALA A 154 12.79 11.18 11.49
CA ALA A 154 14.01 11.57 12.22
C ALA A 154 14.83 12.65 11.50
N TYR A 155 14.79 12.67 10.16
CA TYR A 155 15.74 13.43 9.34
C TYR A 155 15.12 14.61 8.61
N GLU A 156 13.95 15.07 9.06
CA GLU A 156 13.35 16.24 8.43
C GLU A 156 14.16 17.51 8.75
N PRO A 157 14.53 18.33 7.73
CA PRO A 157 15.21 19.59 7.96
C PRO A 157 14.43 20.54 8.88
N GLN A 158 13.10 20.44 8.89
CA GLN A 158 12.15 21.23 9.69
C GLN A 158 11.60 20.43 10.87
N TYR A 159 12.45 19.68 11.56
CA TYR A 159 12.09 18.83 12.71
C TYR A 159 11.23 19.54 13.78
N GLY A 160 11.48 20.82 14.05
CA GLY A 160 10.66 21.61 14.98
C GLY A 160 9.21 21.80 14.52
N ASP A 161 9.00 22.04 13.23
CA ASP A 161 7.67 22.22 12.65
C ASP A 161 6.88 20.92 12.62
N LEU A 162 7.55 19.78 12.40
CA LEU A 162 6.95 18.45 12.54
C LEU A 162 6.41 18.20 13.94
N ILE A 163 7.21 18.46 14.98
CA ILE A 163 6.77 18.28 16.36
C ILE A 163 5.59 19.21 16.66
N ALA A 164 5.68 20.48 16.29
CA ALA A 164 4.58 21.44 16.48
C ALA A 164 3.29 21.02 15.75
N ARG A 165 3.41 20.36 14.58
CA ARG A 165 2.28 19.78 13.86
C ARG A 165 1.73 18.55 14.57
N ALA A 166 2.58 17.61 14.98
CA ALA A 166 2.16 16.42 15.71
C ALA A 166 1.45 16.79 17.03
N GLU A 167 1.96 17.77 17.78
CA GLU A 167 1.30 18.37 18.95
C GLU A 167 -0.12 18.85 18.63
N ARG A 168 -0.28 19.56 17.51
CA ARG A 168 -1.58 20.06 17.05
C ARG A 168 -2.54 18.92 16.68
N HIS A 169 -2.04 17.87 16.03
CA HIS A 169 -2.82 16.68 15.72
C HIS A 169 -3.28 15.97 17.00
N ILE A 170 -2.37 15.77 17.96
CA ILE A 170 -2.67 15.16 19.26
C ILE A 170 -3.76 15.92 20.00
N ALA A 171 -3.66 17.26 20.03
CA ALA A 171 -4.63 18.12 20.68
C ALA A 171 -6.02 18.01 20.02
N ARG A 172 -6.08 17.98 18.68
CA ARG A 172 -7.32 17.87 17.91
C ARG A 172 -7.93 16.46 17.94
N ALA A 173 -7.10 15.42 18.01
CA ALA A 173 -7.54 14.04 18.19
C ALA A 173 -8.19 13.81 19.57
N GLY A 174 -7.92 14.67 20.55
CA GLY A 174 -8.50 14.59 21.88
C GLY A 174 -8.02 13.33 22.61
N THR A 175 -8.95 12.43 22.95
CA THR A 175 -8.67 11.14 23.60
C THR A 175 -8.76 9.95 22.65
N LEU A 176 -8.96 10.19 21.35
CA LEU A 176 -9.11 9.10 20.39
C LEU A 176 -7.81 8.29 20.24
N PRO A 177 -7.93 7.00 19.86
CA PRO A 177 -6.83 6.19 19.34
C PRO A 177 -5.93 6.93 18.35
N ILE A 178 -4.63 6.62 18.36
CA ILE A 178 -3.62 7.20 17.47
C ILE A 178 -3.05 6.13 16.54
N GLU A 179 -2.95 6.47 15.26
CA GLU A 179 -2.16 5.74 14.28
C GLU A 179 -0.82 6.47 14.15
N LEU A 180 0.26 5.80 14.54
CA LEU A 180 1.60 6.36 14.56
C LEU A 180 2.43 5.79 13.43
N HIS A 181 2.93 6.65 12.56
CA HIS A 181 3.76 6.31 11.41
C HIS A 181 5.13 6.93 11.60
N ILE A 182 6.18 6.12 11.51
CA ILE A 182 7.56 6.55 11.70
C ILE A 182 8.34 6.18 10.46
N ALA A 183 8.96 7.17 9.81
CA ALA A 183 9.73 6.96 8.60
C ALA A 183 11.14 7.54 8.68
N ASP A 184 12.10 6.74 8.24
CA ASP A 184 13.46 7.18 7.94
C ASP A 184 13.51 7.86 6.56
N ASN A 185 14.27 8.96 6.46
CA ASN A 185 14.53 9.62 5.18
C ASN A 185 15.86 9.12 4.64
N LYS A 186 15.87 8.73 3.36
CA LYS A 186 16.99 8.11 2.65
C LYS A 186 18.22 9.00 2.45
N ASP A 187 18.13 10.28 2.79
CA ASP A 187 19.19 11.22 2.49
C ASP A 187 20.38 11.04 3.46
N GLU A 188 21.35 10.22 3.01
CA GLU A 188 22.60 9.92 3.71
C GLU A 188 23.34 11.18 4.19
N ARG A 189 23.11 12.34 3.55
CA ARG A 189 23.73 13.61 3.96
C ARG A 189 23.34 14.03 5.37
N TYR A 190 22.20 13.57 5.89
CA TYR A 190 21.73 13.91 7.24
C TYR A 190 22.07 12.88 8.30
N ARG A 191 22.67 11.73 7.94
CA ARG A 191 23.05 10.68 8.90
C ARG A 191 24.16 11.11 9.88
N SER A 192 24.91 12.15 9.57
CA SER A 192 26.09 12.57 10.35
C SER A 192 25.79 13.62 11.45
N MET A 193 24.58 14.17 11.51
CA MET A 193 24.22 15.13 12.55
C MET A 193 23.62 14.38 13.74
N ASP A 194 24.37 14.32 14.84
CA ASP A 194 23.86 13.94 16.16
C ASP A 194 22.78 14.95 16.57
N ARG A 195 21.51 14.62 16.25
CA ARG A 195 20.37 15.48 16.55
C ARG A 195 19.76 15.04 17.86
N ASP A 196 19.49 16.01 18.71
CA ASP A 196 18.74 15.78 19.94
C ASP A 196 17.26 15.47 19.60
N HIS A 197 16.90 14.18 19.73
CA HIS A 197 15.55 13.69 19.51
C HIS A 197 14.66 13.72 20.77
N SER A 198 15.11 14.34 21.87
CA SER A 198 14.42 14.30 23.17
C SER A 198 12.96 14.75 23.10
N ASN A 199 12.67 15.84 22.37
CA ASN A 199 11.30 16.37 22.24
C ASN A 199 10.35 15.37 21.54
N LEU A 200 10.85 14.61 20.56
CA LEU A 200 10.05 13.58 19.89
C LEU A 200 9.84 12.38 20.80
N PHE A 201 10.86 11.94 21.54
CA PHE A 201 10.69 10.85 22.50
C PHE A 201 9.69 11.21 23.60
N GLU A 202 9.68 12.47 24.06
CA GLU A 202 8.65 12.99 24.99
C GLU A 202 7.26 12.93 24.36
N LEU A 203 7.11 13.42 23.11
CA LEU A 203 5.86 13.38 22.37
C LEU A 203 5.33 11.94 22.22
N VAL A 204 6.18 11.00 21.79
CA VAL A 204 5.84 9.57 21.64
C VAL A 204 5.44 8.98 23.00
N SER A 205 6.20 9.28 24.06
CA SER A 205 5.88 8.81 25.41
C SER A 205 4.47 9.24 25.83
N ARG A 206 4.07 10.48 25.51
CA ARG A 206 2.76 11.04 25.88
C ARG A 206 1.59 10.40 25.11
N ILE A 207 1.81 9.92 23.89
CA ILE A 207 0.75 9.28 23.08
C ILE A 207 0.79 7.75 23.12
N SER A 208 1.87 7.16 23.64
CA SER A 208 2.15 5.73 23.59
C SER A 208 0.97 4.84 24.02
N SER A 209 0.27 5.18 25.10
CA SER A 209 -0.89 4.42 25.60
C SER A 209 -2.13 4.49 24.69
N ARG A 210 -2.17 5.46 23.77
CA ARG A 210 -3.25 5.66 22.79
C ARG A 210 -2.93 5.06 21.43
N VAL A 211 -1.71 4.59 21.20
CA VAL A 211 -1.30 4.03 19.90
C VAL A 211 -2.06 2.73 19.65
N THR A 212 -2.77 2.66 18.52
CA THR A 212 -3.52 1.46 18.11
C THR A 212 -2.98 0.81 16.86
N ALA A 213 -2.34 1.60 16.00
CA ALA A 213 -1.58 1.14 14.86
C ALA A 213 -0.20 1.79 14.86
N LEU A 214 0.84 0.99 14.58
CA LEU A 214 2.20 1.45 14.43
C LEU A 214 2.73 1.00 13.08
N GLU A 215 3.13 1.94 12.26
CA GLU A 215 3.83 1.68 11.00
C GLU A 215 5.27 2.17 11.10
N PHE A 216 6.19 1.28 10.78
CA PHE A 216 7.61 1.49 10.94
C PHE A 216 8.34 1.32 9.63
N VAL A 217 8.81 2.44 9.09
CA VAL A 217 9.47 2.54 7.80
C VAL A 217 10.92 2.91 8.06
N THR A 218 11.85 2.02 7.75
CA THR A 218 13.24 2.25 8.07
C THR A 218 14.14 1.67 6.98
N GLU A 219 15.21 2.37 6.62
CA GLU A 219 16.27 1.71 5.85
C GLU A 219 17.23 0.99 6.80
N ASP A 220 17.59 1.67 7.88
CA ASP A 220 18.53 1.15 8.89
C ASP A 220 18.01 1.30 10.33
N LEU A 221 18.34 0.32 11.17
CA LEU A 221 17.93 0.31 12.57
C LEU A 221 18.91 1.17 13.38
N LEU A 222 18.61 2.46 13.46
CA LEU A 222 19.37 3.47 14.21
C LEU A 222 18.82 3.67 15.64
N ASP A 223 19.60 4.24 16.56
CA ASP A 223 19.20 4.45 17.98
C ASP A 223 17.84 5.13 18.15
N PHE A 224 17.50 6.07 17.25
CA PHE A 224 16.18 6.68 17.16
C PHE A 224 15.04 5.65 17.09
N HIS A 225 15.20 4.65 16.23
CA HIS A 225 14.23 3.59 15.99
C HIS A 225 14.03 2.73 17.24
N TYR A 226 15.12 2.39 17.93
CA TYR A 226 15.08 1.67 19.21
C TYR A 226 14.34 2.46 20.28
N GLU A 227 14.68 3.74 20.44
CA GLU A 227 14.06 4.60 21.46
C GLU A 227 12.58 4.80 21.20
N VAL A 228 12.16 5.16 19.98
CA VAL A 228 10.74 5.35 19.67
C VAL A 228 9.94 4.06 19.91
N PHE A 229 10.45 2.93 19.43
CA PHE A 229 9.78 1.64 19.61
C PHE A 229 9.68 1.29 21.11
N MET A 230 10.76 1.47 21.86
CA MET A 230 10.79 1.27 23.30
C MET A 230 9.76 2.17 24.02
N ARG A 231 9.65 3.46 23.65
CA ARG A 231 8.64 4.36 24.25
C ARG A 231 7.22 3.89 23.99
N VAL A 232 6.91 3.39 22.79
CA VAL A 232 5.59 2.82 22.49
C VAL A 232 5.33 1.59 23.36
N LEU A 233 6.27 0.65 23.43
CA LEU A 233 6.14 -0.56 24.25
C LEU A 233 5.95 -0.25 25.75
N LEU A 234 6.76 0.65 26.30
CA LEU A 234 6.69 1.05 27.71
C LEU A 234 5.38 1.77 28.06
N GLY A 235 4.74 2.39 27.07
CA GLY A 235 3.42 3.01 27.20
C GLY A 235 2.26 2.05 27.40
N ARG A 236 2.47 0.74 27.12
CA ARG A 236 1.47 -0.33 27.26
C ARG A 236 0.13 0.02 26.60
N PRO A 237 0.11 0.27 25.28
CA PRO A 237 -1.13 0.52 24.56
C PRO A 237 -2.11 -0.64 24.74
N GLN A 238 -3.32 -0.34 25.23
CA GLN A 238 -4.33 -1.38 25.49
C GLN A 238 -5.00 -1.89 24.20
N ASN A 239 -4.92 -1.12 23.11
CA ASN A 239 -5.63 -1.36 21.87
C ASN A 239 -4.66 -1.45 20.66
N PHE A 240 -3.42 -1.90 20.90
CA PHE A 240 -2.43 -2.04 19.84
C PHE A 240 -2.76 -3.24 18.95
N THR A 241 -3.48 -2.99 17.86
CA THR A 241 -4.14 -4.01 17.03
C THR A 241 -3.43 -4.23 15.69
N LYS A 242 -2.64 -3.26 15.23
CA LYS A 242 -1.92 -3.33 13.96
C LYS A 242 -0.46 -2.94 14.12
N PHE A 243 0.43 -3.80 13.62
CA PHE A 243 1.84 -3.50 13.53
C PHE A 243 2.36 -3.77 12.11
N THR A 244 2.92 -2.73 11.51
CA THR A 244 3.49 -2.77 10.17
C THR A 244 4.96 -2.39 10.23
N THR A 245 5.82 -3.16 9.56
CA THR A 245 7.24 -2.87 9.42
C THR A 245 7.65 -2.93 7.97
N TRP A 246 8.55 -2.04 7.59
CA TRP A 246 9.11 -1.99 6.26
C TRP A 246 10.56 -1.56 6.31
N ARG A 247 11.43 -2.54 6.07
CA ARG A 247 12.87 -2.32 5.96
C ARG A 247 13.31 -2.08 4.52
N GLY A 248 14.28 -1.20 4.29
CA GLY A 248 14.91 -0.96 2.98
C GLY A 248 15.67 -2.18 2.42
N HIS A 249 16.03 -2.14 1.13
CA HIS A 249 16.55 -3.30 0.39
C HIS A 249 18.01 -3.70 0.70
N ASN A 250 18.78 -2.84 1.37
CA ASN A 250 20.24 -3.02 1.50
C ASN A 250 20.68 -3.74 2.78
N TYR A 251 19.74 -4.19 3.60
CA TYR A 251 20.04 -4.71 4.92
C TYR A 251 19.46 -6.11 5.13
N SER A 252 20.16 -6.91 5.95
CA SER A 252 19.63 -8.18 6.42
C SER A 252 18.31 -7.98 7.16
N ASP A 253 17.46 -8.98 7.17
CA ASP A 253 16.26 -8.91 7.99
C ASP A 253 16.64 -8.89 9.49
N ALA A 254 15.71 -8.43 10.34
CA ALA A 254 15.93 -8.30 11.78
C ALA A 254 14.87 -9.02 12.62
N LEU A 255 15.29 -9.47 13.80
CA LEU A 255 14.39 -9.98 14.83
C LEU A 255 14.29 -9.00 16.00
N ILE A 256 13.06 -8.70 16.42
CA ILE A 256 12.76 -7.90 17.61
C ILE A 256 12.88 -8.78 18.84
N LEU A 257 13.78 -8.41 19.75
CA LEU A 257 14.13 -9.23 20.93
C LEU A 257 14.15 -8.38 22.20
N ALA A 258 13.84 -9.03 23.32
CA ALA A 258 14.07 -8.45 24.64
C ALA A 258 15.57 -8.42 24.97
N GLY A 259 15.96 -7.50 25.85
CA GLY A 259 17.34 -7.29 26.27
C GLY A 259 17.98 -8.51 26.96
N SER A 260 17.16 -9.44 27.45
CA SER A 260 17.61 -10.63 28.18
C SER A 260 17.95 -11.85 27.32
N VAL A 261 17.66 -11.84 26.01
CA VAL A 261 17.87 -12.99 25.13
C VAL A 261 19.35 -13.07 24.72
N ASP A 262 19.96 -14.25 24.84
CA ASP A 262 21.35 -14.48 24.41
C ASP A 262 21.44 -14.52 22.88
N PRO A 263 22.21 -13.61 22.24
CA PRO A 263 22.48 -13.62 20.81
C PRO A 263 23.01 -14.95 20.26
N ALA A 264 23.72 -15.74 21.08
CA ALA A 264 24.38 -16.97 20.65
C ALA A 264 23.40 -18.09 20.26
N GLU A 265 22.14 -18.02 20.70
CA GLU A 265 21.10 -19.01 20.39
C GLU A 265 20.39 -18.75 19.05
N LEU A 266 20.70 -17.63 18.39
CA LEU A 266 19.98 -17.17 17.21
C LEU A 266 20.73 -17.48 15.92
N ASP A 267 19.94 -17.67 14.86
CA ASP A 267 20.45 -17.86 13.52
C ASP A 267 21.22 -16.61 13.06
N HIS A 268 22.42 -16.81 12.55
CA HIS A 268 23.33 -15.75 12.09
C HIS A 268 22.80 -15.01 10.85
N GLU A 269 21.67 -15.45 10.27
CA GLU A 269 21.01 -14.78 9.14
C GLU A 269 20.33 -13.45 9.53
N PHE A 270 20.02 -13.23 10.81
CA PHE A 270 19.30 -12.05 11.28
C PHE A 270 20.20 -11.01 11.95
N THR A 271 19.88 -9.73 11.72
CA THR A 271 20.34 -8.64 12.59
C THR A 271 19.47 -8.56 13.84
N LEU A 272 20.08 -8.26 14.99
CA LEU A 272 19.35 -8.23 16.26
C LEU A 272 18.82 -6.83 16.55
N PHE A 273 17.50 -6.69 16.64
CA PHE A 273 16.82 -5.49 17.13
C PHE A 273 16.50 -5.68 18.61
N GLN A 274 17.54 -5.66 19.43
CA GLN A 274 17.46 -5.89 20.86
C GLN A 274 17.01 -4.61 21.59
N LEU A 275 15.92 -4.71 22.33
CA LEU A 275 15.31 -3.61 23.05
C LEU A 275 15.62 -3.73 24.54
N ASN A 276 15.86 -2.61 25.22
CA ASN A 276 16.09 -2.58 26.67
C ASN A 276 14.78 -2.69 27.47
N VAL A 277 14.00 -3.75 27.20
CA VAL A 277 12.72 -4.09 27.83
C VAL A 277 12.71 -5.59 28.17
N THR A 278 11.83 -5.97 29.08
CA THR A 278 11.62 -7.39 29.42
C THR A 278 10.80 -8.09 28.33
N GLU A 279 10.94 -9.40 28.24
CA GLU A 279 10.11 -10.21 27.35
C GLU A 279 8.61 -10.00 27.65
N ASP A 280 8.21 -10.06 28.93
CA ASP A 280 6.82 -9.81 29.34
C ASP A 280 6.29 -8.46 28.84
N GLN A 281 7.11 -7.40 28.79
CA GLN A 281 6.67 -6.11 28.27
C GLN A 281 6.38 -6.17 26.76
N ILE A 282 7.23 -6.85 25.99
CA ILE A 282 7.02 -7.08 24.56
C ILE A 282 5.76 -7.93 24.35
N GLN A 283 5.65 -9.07 25.03
CA GLN A 283 4.53 -9.99 24.86
C GLN A 283 3.20 -9.31 25.24
N ASN A 284 3.15 -8.59 26.37
CA ASN A 284 1.93 -7.87 26.78
C ASN A 284 1.52 -6.78 25.78
N CYS A 285 2.50 -6.10 25.16
CA CYS A 285 2.22 -5.09 24.14
C CYS A 285 1.70 -5.73 22.84
N PHE A 286 2.25 -6.87 22.44
CA PHE A 286 1.88 -7.56 21.21
C PHE A 286 0.64 -8.44 21.31
N ALA A 287 0.20 -8.83 22.50
CA ALA A 287 -0.96 -9.68 22.71
C ALA A 287 -2.27 -9.21 22.05
N PRO A 288 -2.57 -7.89 21.93
CA PRO A 288 -3.79 -7.41 21.27
C PRO A 288 -3.69 -7.33 19.74
N LEU A 289 -2.55 -7.66 19.14
CA LEU A 289 -2.35 -7.56 17.69
C LEU A 289 -3.27 -8.53 16.95
N ALA A 290 -3.97 -8.01 15.94
CA ALA A 290 -4.78 -8.78 15.01
C ALA A 290 -4.23 -8.71 13.58
N VAL A 291 -3.42 -7.69 13.28
CA VAL A 291 -2.84 -7.44 11.95
C VAL A 291 -1.32 -7.28 12.07
N LEU A 292 -0.58 -8.14 11.38
CA LEU A 292 0.87 -8.08 11.27
C LEU A 292 1.30 -7.98 9.82
N HIS A 293 1.87 -6.84 9.44
CA HIS A 293 2.43 -6.62 8.11
C HIS A 293 3.94 -6.44 8.22
N LEU A 294 4.68 -7.54 8.13
CA LEU A 294 6.10 -7.56 8.45
C LEU A 294 6.93 -7.65 7.17
N HIS A 295 7.69 -6.59 6.90
CA HIS A 295 8.59 -6.54 5.76
C HIS A 295 10.03 -6.32 6.22
N GLY A 296 10.73 -7.42 6.53
CA GLY A 296 12.16 -7.45 6.90
C GLY A 296 12.49 -7.13 8.36
N LEU A 297 11.51 -6.82 9.20
CA LEU A 297 11.67 -6.73 10.66
C LEU A 297 10.55 -7.53 11.32
N PHE A 298 10.89 -8.59 12.05
CA PHE A 298 9.94 -9.57 12.56
C PHE A 298 10.01 -9.68 14.09
N PRO A 299 8.90 -9.80 14.82
CA PRO A 299 8.91 -10.32 16.18
C PRO A 299 9.61 -11.68 16.25
N TYR A 300 10.28 -11.95 17.36
CA TYR A 300 10.84 -13.28 17.64
C TYR A 300 9.80 -14.39 17.43
N TRP A 301 10.14 -15.47 16.71
CA TRP A 301 9.14 -16.44 16.21
C TRP A 301 8.23 -17.07 17.29
N PRO A 302 8.72 -17.40 18.50
CA PRO A 302 7.88 -17.85 19.62
C PRO A 302 7.00 -16.76 20.29
N SER A 303 7.01 -15.52 19.80
CA SER A 303 6.26 -14.41 20.40
C SER A 303 4.75 -14.58 20.27
N ILE A 304 4.03 -14.08 21.27
CA ILE A 304 2.57 -13.97 21.27
C ILE A 304 2.04 -13.02 20.18
N ALA A 305 2.89 -12.20 19.56
CA ALA A 305 2.53 -11.35 18.42
C ALA A 305 1.83 -12.13 17.30
N TYR A 306 2.15 -13.43 17.17
CA TYR A 306 1.62 -14.30 16.13
C TYR A 306 0.31 -15.01 16.52
N HIS A 307 -0.33 -14.63 17.62
CA HIS A 307 -1.53 -15.28 18.14
C HIS A 307 -2.79 -14.46 17.80
N GLY A 308 -3.89 -15.15 17.48
CA GLY A 308 -5.18 -14.51 17.26
C GLY A 308 -5.25 -13.60 16.03
N LEU A 309 -4.33 -13.75 15.07
CA LEU A 309 -4.25 -12.88 13.89
C LEU A 309 -5.38 -13.13 12.89
N VAL A 310 -5.80 -12.06 12.21
CA VAL A 310 -6.74 -12.08 11.07
C VAL A 310 -6.05 -11.75 9.75
N ASP A 311 -4.94 -11.01 9.77
CA ASP A 311 -4.10 -10.68 8.59
C ASP A 311 -2.62 -10.80 8.97
N LEU A 312 -1.92 -11.72 8.32
CA LEU A 312 -0.49 -11.98 8.52
C LEU A 312 0.24 -11.86 7.18
N ARG A 313 1.22 -10.97 7.13
CA ARG A 313 2.11 -10.80 5.98
C ARG A 313 3.56 -10.90 6.43
N LEU A 314 4.28 -11.89 5.90
CA LEU A 314 5.66 -12.21 6.23
C LEU A 314 6.52 -12.12 4.97
N LEU A 315 7.07 -10.93 4.72
CA LEU A 315 7.80 -10.63 3.49
C LEU A 315 9.27 -10.30 3.81
N PRO A 316 10.23 -11.18 3.51
CA PRO A 316 11.63 -10.85 3.76
C PRO A 316 12.16 -9.81 2.77
N ARG A 317 13.21 -9.10 3.17
CA ARG A 317 14.08 -8.40 2.20
C ARG A 317 15.23 -9.27 1.76
N ASN A 318 15.78 -10.07 2.69
CA ASN A 318 16.87 -10.95 2.37
C ASN A 318 16.33 -12.30 1.87
N PRO A 319 16.70 -12.76 0.66
CA PRO A 319 16.27 -14.05 0.12
C PRO A 319 16.86 -15.27 0.86
N ARG A 320 17.70 -15.06 1.87
CA ARG A 320 18.14 -16.13 2.76
C ARG A 320 17.22 -16.31 3.96
N THR A 321 16.54 -15.25 4.39
CA THR A 321 15.70 -15.25 5.57
C THR A 321 14.71 -16.41 5.55
N SER A 322 14.78 -17.15 6.64
CA SER A 322 14.12 -18.44 6.77
C SER A 322 13.42 -18.60 8.11
N ILE A 323 12.46 -19.52 8.17
CA ILE A 323 11.70 -19.90 9.35
C ILE A 323 11.59 -21.43 9.41
N GLN A 324 11.67 -22.01 10.61
CA GLN A 324 11.48 -23.46 10.76
C GLN A 324 10.04 -23.83 10.44
N GLU A 325 9.85 -24.98 9.79
CA GLU A 325 8.51 -25.51 9.54
C GLU A 325 7.67 -25.62 10.82
N GLY A 326 8.26 -26.10 11.91
CA GLY A 326 7.58 -26.21 13.21
C GLY A 326 7.16 -24.86 13.80
N GLN A 327 7.99 -23.82 13.62
CA GLN A 327 7.68 -22.46 14.07
C GLN A 327 6.54 -21.86 13.25
N PHE A 328 6.61 -21.97 11.92
CA PHE A 328 5.54 -21.47 11.05
C PHE A 328 4.22 -22.21 11.31
N LYS A 329 4.28 -23.54 11.50
CA LYS A 329 3.10 -24.32 11.90
C LYS A 329 2.50 -23.82 13.22
N THR A 330 3.34 -23.53 14.22
CA THR A 330 2.89 -22.95 15.50
C THR A 330 2.16 -21.62 15.29
N ILE A 331 2.73 -20.72 14.48
CA ILE A 331 2.10 -19.43 14.11
C ILE A 331 0.70 -19.63 13.51
N LEU A 332 0.58 -20.54 12.54
CA LEU A 332 -0.71 -20.85 11.91
C LEU A 332 -1.71 -21.43 12.92
N THR A 333 -1.27 -22.34 13.81
CA THR A 333 -2.15 -22.94 14.83
C THR A 333 -2.60 -21.95 15.89
N SER A 334 -1.78 -20.95 16.21
CA SER A 334 -2.09 -19.88 17.17
C SER A 334 -3.08 -18.84 16.61
N SER A 335 -3.36 -18.87 15.31
CA SER A 335 -4.22 -17.91 14.61
C SER A 335 -5.32 -18.60 13.76
N PRO A 336 -6.26 -19.34 14.37
CA PRO A 336 -7.31 -20.06 13.64
C PRO A 336 -8.30 -19.13 12.89
N GLY A 337 -8.37 -17.85 13.28
CA GLY A 337 -9.20 -16.83 12.63
C GLY A 337 -8.54 -16.14 11.43
N LEU A 338 -7.37 -16.62 10.97
CA LEU A 338 -6.61 -15.99 9.90
C LEU A 338 -7.40 -15.96 8.60
N ARG A 339 -7.57 -14.76 8.03
CA ARG A 339 -8.28 -14.50 6.75
C ARG A 339 -7.31 -14.25 5.60
N ILE A 340 -6.20 -13.56 5.87
CA ILE A 340 -5.20 -13.16 4.88
C ILE A 340 -3.84 -13.70 5.30
N LEU A 341 -3.17 -14.41 4.40
CA LEU A 341 -1.79 -14.86 4.55
C LEU A 341 -0.97 -14.43 3.34
N HIS A 342 0.01 -13.56 3.54
CA HIS A 342 1.06 -13.29 2.57
C HIS A 342 2.36 -13.89 3.11
N PHE A 343 3.03 -14.73 2.33
CA PHE A 343 4.18 -15.47 2.79
C PHE A 343 5.30 -15.47 1.76
N GLY A 344 6.44 -14.92 2.14
CA GLY A 344 7.62 -14.83 1.31
C GLY A 344 8.87 -15.36 1.98
N LEU A 345 8.83 -16.02 3.15
CA LEU A 345 10.02 -16.58 3.82
C LEU A 345 10.44 -17.93 3.24
N ASN A 346 11.70 -18.35 3.45
CA ASN A 346 12.10 -19.73 3.18
C ASN A 346 11.69 -20.63 4.35
N ILE A 347 11.18 -21.83 4.08
CA ILE A 347 10.92 -22.82 5.13
C ILE A 347 12.07 -23.83 5.14
N TYR A 348 12.74 -23.94 6.29
CA TYR A 348 13.79 -24.93 6.52
C TYR A 348 13.38 -25.94 7.59
N ASP A 349 14.23 -26.96 7.76
CA ASP A 349 13.97 -28.12 8.64
C ASP A 349 12.60 -28.76 8.37
N SER A 350 12.24 -28.77 7.08
CA SER A 350 11.00 -29.32 6.57
C SER A 350 11.03 -30.84 6.71
N ALA A 351 9.94 -31.44 7.21
CA ALA A 351 9.83 -32.90 7.16
C ALA A 351 10.00 -33.37 5.70
N PRO A 352 10.68 -34.51 5.46
CA PRO A 352 10.90 -35.03 4.12
C PRO A 352 9.60 -35.06 3.30
N GLU A 353 9.68 -34.79 2.00
CA GLU A 353 8.50 -34.57 1.14
C GLU A 353 7.58 -35.80 1.02
N ASN A 354 8.10 -36.99 1.36
CA ASN A 354 7.34 -38.24 1.42
C ASN A 354 6.55 -38.42 2.74
N VAL A 355 6.81 -37.60 3.75
CA VAL A 355 6.09 -37.67 5.04
C VAL A 355 4.81 -36.86 4.94
N GLN A 356 3.67 -37.53 5.18
CA GLN A 356 2.38 -36.86 5.24
C GLN A 356 2.32 -35.96 6.48
N ILE A 357 2.25 -34.65 6.26
CA ILE A 357 2.05 -33.67 7.33
C ILE A 357 0.55 -33.43 7.49
N VAL A 358 0.08 -33.36 8.74
CA VAL A 358 -1.28 -32.91 9.05
C VAL A 358 -1.34 -31.39 8.82
N PRO A 359 -2.10 -30.91 7.82
CA PRO A 359 -2.23 -29.48 7.56
C PRO A 359 -2.99 -28.78 8.70
N VAL A 360 -2.76 -27.49 8.88
CA VAL A 360 -3.42 -26.65 9.87
C VAL A 360 -4.77 -26.19 9.33
N HIS A 361 -5.84 -26.48 10.06
CA HIS A 361 -7.19 -26.06 9.68
C HIS A 361 -7.42 -24.57 9.91
N LEU A 362 -7.70 -23.83 8.84
CA LEU A 362 -7.90 -22.38 8.84
C LEU A 362 -9.24 -22.05 8.15
N PRO A 363 -10.37 -22.17 8.87
CA PRO A 363 -11.70 -22.12 8.27
C PRO A 363 -12.05 -20.75 7.66
N GLU A 364 -11.42 -19.69 8.16
CA GLU A 364 -11.70 -18.30 7.79
C GLU A 364 -10.81 -17.78 6.65
N LEU A 365 -9.82 -18.57 6.21
CA LEU A 365 -8.80 -18.19 5.25
C LEU A 365 -9.42 -17.95 3.86
N GLN A 366 -9.16 -16.76 3.32
CA GLN A 366 -9.75 -16.25 2.08
C GLN A 366 -8.70 -15.75 1.09
N VAL A 367 -7.51 -15.37 1.56
CA VAL A 367 -6.42 -14.91 0.70
C VAL A 367 -5.12 -15.59 1.10
N VAL A 368 -4.47 -16.21 0.13
CA VAL A 368 -3.12 -16.76 0.25
C VAL A 368 -2.28 -16.19 -0.89
N LYS A 369 -1.24 -15.42 -0.56
CA LYS A 369 -0.22 -14.97 -1.50
C LYS A 369 1.13 -15.55 -1.11
N ILE A 370 1.78 -16.25 -2.04
CA ILE A 370 3.09 -16.84 -1.84
C ILE A 370 4.10 -16.13 -2.75
N PHE A 371 5.21 -15.69 -2.18
CA PHE A 371 6.29 -14.98 -2.88
C PHE A 371 7.57 -15.85 -2.88
N PRO A 372 7.66 -16.86 -3.78
CA PRO A 372 8.91 -17.57 -4.04
C PRO A 372 9.94 -16.57 -4.58
N ASN A 373 10.95 -16.31 -3.77
CA ASN A 373 11.78 -15.12 -3.82
C ASN A 373 12.65 -14.95 -5.09
N HIS A 374 13.33 -13.81 -5.16
CA HIS A 374 14.09 -13.24 -6.28
C HIS A 374 15.12 -14.18 -6.96
N PRO A 375 15.23 -14.17 -8.31
CA PRO A 375 16.07 -15.09 -9.13
C PRO A 375 17.59 -15.03 -8.92
N LEU A 376 18.10 -14.21 -8.00
CA LEU A 376 19.53 -13.95 -7.88
C LEU A 376 20.29 -14.98 -7.03
N VAL A 377 19.59 -15.87 -6.33
CA VAL A 377 20.22 -16.86 -5.46
C VAL A 377 19.56 -18.19 -5.75
N GLY A 378 20.33 -19.20 -6.15
CA GLY A 378 19.85 -20.55 -6.50
C GLY A 378 19.22 -21.35 -5.35
N VAL A 379 18.56 -20.69 -4.41
CA VAL A 379 17.72 -21.29 -3.38
C VAL A 379 16.33 -21.46 -3.99
N ASN A 380 16.03 -22.69 -4.42
CA ASN A 380 14.71 -23.02 -4.93
C ASN A 380 13.69 -22.99 -3.78
N ARG A 381 12.86 -21.94 -3.73
CA ARG A 381 11.78 -21.81 -2.75
C ARG A 381 10.53 -22.43 -3.35
N CYS A 382 10.20 -23.65 -2.93
CA CYS A 382 9.05 -24.37 -3.44
C CYS A 382 7.77 -23.97 -2.68
N PRO A 383 6.73 -23.44 -3.36
CA PRO A 383 5.44 -23.13 -2.73
C PRO A 383 4.79 -24.33 -2.02
N SER A 384 5.15 -25.57 -2.40
CA SER A 384 4.64 -26.82 -1.83
C SER A 384 4.79 -26.87 -0.31
N LYS A 385 5.90 -26.33 0.23
CA LYS A 385 6.16 -26.29 1.68
C LYS A 385 5.14 -25.46 2.45
N VAL A 386 4.63 -24.38 1.84
CA VAL A 386 3.58 -23.56 2.43
C VAL A 386 2.24 -24.24 2.23
N LEU A 387 1.93 -24.66 0.99
CA LEU A 387 0.64 -25.26 0.64
C LEU A 387 0.33 -26.49 1.50
N ARG A 388 1.30 -27.40 1.72
CA ARG A 388 1.13 -28.62 2.54
C ARG A 388 0.73 -28.36 4.00
N LEU A 389 1.03 -27.16 4.51
CA LEU A 389 0.70 -26.77 5.89
C LEU A 389 -0.71 -26.18 6.02
N LEU A 390 -1.38 -25.88 4.91
CA LEU A 390 -2.66 -25.16 4.91
C LEU A 390 -3.83 -26.10 4.58
N ALA A 391 -4.86 -26.07 5.43
CA ALA A 391 -6.20 -26.63 5.16
C ALA A 391 -7.26 -25.53 5.33
N PRO A 392 -7.51 -24.73 4.27
CA PRO A 392 -8.54 -23.69 4.25
C PRO A 392 -9.95 -24.26 4.48
N GLY A 393 -10.89 -23.40 4.89
CA GLY A 393 -12.30 -23.74 5.01
C GLY A 393 -13.08 -23.77 3.69
N MET A 394 -14.40 -23.70 3.79
CA MET A 394 -15.33 -23.71 2.65
C MET A 394 -15.51 -22.35 1.96
N ARG A 395 -14.84 -21.31 2.48
CA ARG A 395 -14.93 -19.96 1.91
C ARG A 395 -14.19 -19.90 0.57
N PRO A 396 -14.68 -19.11 -0.40
CA PRO A 396 -13.97 -18.88 -1.65
C PRO A 396 -12.56 -18.34 -1.38
N LEU A 397 -11.55 -19.09 -1.81
CA LEU A 397 -10.14 -18.77 -1.60
C LEU A 397 -9.54 -18.10 -2.83
N ARG A 398 -8.75 -17.06 -2.59
CA ARG A 398 -7.92 -16.36 -3.59
C ARG A 398 -6.47 -16.79 -3.39
N LEU A 399 -5.95 -17.61 -4.29
CA LEU A 399 -4.57 -18.12 -4.23
C LEU A 399 -3.71 -17.40 -5.28
N SER A 400 -2.67 -16.72 -4.84
CA SER A 400 -1.64 -16.10 -5.68
C SER A 400 -0.29 -16.76 -5.42
N ILE A 401 0.39 -17.20 -6.47
CA ILE A 401 1.79 -17.60 -6.41
C ILE A 401 2.55 -16.64 -7.32
N GLU A 402 3.23 -15.68 -6.71
CA GLU A 402 3.93 -14.61 -7.42
C GLU A 402 5.36 -15.07 -7.77
N ASP A 403 6.07 -14.29 -8.59
CA ASP A 403 7.49 -14.52 -8.91
C ASP A 403 7.88 -15.87 -9.56
N TYR A 404 9.19 -16.05 -9.76
CA TYR A 404 9.77 -17.19 -10.47
C TYR A 404 10.10 -18.31 -9.48
N TYR A 405 9.66 -19.53 -9.79
CA TYR A 405 10.09 -20.74 -9.10
C TYR A 405 10.36 -21.86 -10.10
N ILE A 406 11.06 -22.92 -9.68
CA ILE A 406 11.27 -24.08 -10.54
C ILE A 406 10.16 -25.08 -10.21
N PRO A 407 9.22 -25.36 -11.13
CA PRO A 407 8.22 -26.39 -10.91
C PRO A 407 8.93 -27.73 -10.75
N ASP A 408 8.52 -28.48 -9.73
CA ASP A 408 8.92 -29.86 -9.54
C ASP A 408 7.67 -30.76 -9.45
N ALA A 409 7.89 -32.08 -9.54
CA ALA A 409 6.81 -33.05 -9.42
C ALA A 409 6.08 -32.95 -8.07
N HIS A 410 6.81 -32.57 -7.00
CA HIS A 410 6.26 -32.44 -5.65
C HIS A 410 5.26 -31.29 -5.54
N LEU A 411 5.55 -30.16 -6.18
CA LEU A 411 4.66 -29.03 -6.23
C LEU A 411 3.37 -29.36 -6.97
N THR A 412 3.46 -30.06 -8.10
CA THR A 412 2.25 -30.45 -8.87
C THR A 412 1.35 -31.34 -8.01
N VAL A 413 1.92 -32.36 -7.37
CA VAL A 413 1.18 -33.24 -6.45
C VAL A 413 0.61 -32.47 -5.27
N GLU A 414 1.35 -31.53 -4.70
CA GLU A 414 0.88 -30.76 -3.56
C GLU A 414 -0.20 -29.73 -3.94
N MET A 415 -0.10 -29.14 -5.13
CA MET A 415 -1.16 -28.30 -5.69
C MET A 415 -2.44 -29.11 -5.87
N GLU A 416 -2.38 -30.31 -6.46
CA GLU A 416 -3.56 -31.18 -6.61
C GLU A 416 -4.21 -31.45 -5.24
N ARG A 417 -3.40 -31.86 -4.25
CA ARG A 417 -3.89 -32.07 -2.89
C ARG A 417 -4.47 -30.80 -2.27
N PHE A 418 -3.89 -29.63 -2.56
CA PHE A 418 -4.34 -28.35 -2.00
C PHE A 418 -5.67 -27.95 -2.61
N PHE A 419 -5.83 -28.03 -3.93
CA PHE A 419 -7.09 -27.76 -4.61
C PHE A 419 -8.18 -28.77 -4.21
N ALA A 420 -7.83 -30.03 -3.98
CA ALA A 420 -8.79 -31.03 -3.50
C ALA A 420 -9.34 -30.74 -2.10
N ARG A 421 -8.58 -30.07 -1.24
CA ARG A 421 -8.97 -29.74 0.15
C ARG A 421 -9.38 -28.28 0.37
N SER A 422 -9.36 -27.45 -0.67
CA SER A 422 -9.68 -26.03 -0.58
C SER A 422 -10.61 -25.59 -1.69
N ARG A 423 -11.43 -24.58 -1.42
CA ARG A 423 -12.33 -24.00 -2.43
C ARG A 423 -11.66 -22.83 -3.13
N VAL A 424 -10.64 -23.10 -3.95
CA VAL A 424 -9.96 -22.06 -4.74
C VAL A 424 -10.93 -21.49 -5.77
N ALA A 425 -11.29 -20.22 -5.60
CA ALA A 425 -12.18 -19.49 -6.50
C ALA A 425 -11.42 -18.61 -7.47
N LYS A 426 -10.33 -17.99 -7.02
CA LYS A 426 -9.43 -17.22 -7.88
C LYS A 426 -8.02 -17.77 -7.74
N PHE A 427 -7.40 -18.05 -8.88
CA PHE A 427 -6.02 -18.53 -8.94
C PHE A 427 -5.19 -17.60 -9.80
N TYR A 428 -4.07 -17.12 -9.25
CA TYR A 428 -3.08 -16.35 -9.97
C TYR A 428 -1.75 -17.06 -9.87
N THR A 429 -1.03 -17.14 -11.00
CA THR A 429 0.36 -17.54 -11.00
C THR A 429 1.15 -16.74 -12.03
N ARG A 430 2.42 -16.49 -11.72
CA ARG A 430 3.36 -15.80 -12.59
C ARG A 430 4.46 -16.75 -13.04
N VAL A 431 4.71 -16.78 -14.35
CA VAL A 431 5.77 -17.52 -15.06
C VAL A 431 5.68 -19.05 -14.99
N VAL A 432 5.21 -19.62 -13.89
CA VAL A 432 5.12 -21.05 -13.68
C VAL A 432 3.67 -21.45 -13.57
N PHE A 433 3.29 -22.51 -14.27
CA PHE A 433 1.89 -22.88 -14.42
C PHE A 433 1.70 -24.34 -14.02
N PRO A 434 0.70 -24.64 -13.18
CA PRO A 434 0.28 -26.02 -13.04
C PRO A 434 -0.28 -26.53 -14.37
N PRO A 435 -0.34 -27.86 -14.54
CA PRO A 435 -1.14 -28.48 -15.58
C PRO A 435 -2.53 -27.87 -15.68
N LEU A 436 -2.91 -27.40 -16.88
CA LEU A 436 -4.27 -26.92 -17.12
C LEU A 436 -5.30 -28.02 -16.88
N THR A 437 -4.93 -29.28 -17.08
CA THR A 437 -5.75 -30.45 -16.72
C THR A 437 -6.07 -30.49 -15.22
N LEU A 438 -5.10 -30.20 -14.36
CA LEU A 438 -5.30 -30.08 -12.90
C LEU A 438 -6.25 -28.92 -12.58
N LEU A 439 -6.12 -27.76 -13.25
CA LEU A 439 -7.08 -26.67 -13.06
C LEU A 439 -8.50 -27.08 -13.52
N CYS A 440 -8.63 -27.77 -14.66
CA CYS A 440 -9.91 -28.23 -15.19
C CYS A 440 -10.60 -29.25 -14.26
N GLN A 441 -9.83 -30.13 -13.60
CA GLN A 441 -10.36 -31.06 -12.59
C GLN A 441 -11.03 -30.34 -11.41
N HIS A 442 -10.60 -29.12 -11.11
CA HIS A 442 -11.13 -28.27 -10.04
C HIS A 442 -11.96 -27.09 -10.55
N ALA A 443 -12.35 -27.08 -11.83
CA ALA A 443 -13.07 -25.97 -12.46
C ALA A 443 -14.42 -25.65 -11.81
N ALA A 444 -15.06 -26.61 -11.14
CA ALA A 444 -16.32 -26.41 -10.43
C ALA A 444 -16.23 -25.35 -9.32
N HIS A 445 -15.03 -25.03 -8.84
CA HIS A 445 -14.80 -23.98 -7.84
C HIS A 445 -14.04 -22.79 -8.41
N LEU A 446 -13.29 -22.95 -9.49
CA LEU A 446 -12.49 -21.89 -10.10
C LEU A 446 -13.37 -20.95 -10.96
N GLU A 447 -13.50 -19.72 -10.48
CA GLU A 447 -14.21 -18.63 -11.16
C GLU A 447 -13.27 -17.88 -12.11
N LEU A 448 -12.02 -17.66 -11.69
CA LEU A 448 -11.02 -16.90 -12.44
C LEU A 448 -9.63 -17.49 -12.28
N VAL A 449 -8.98 -17.75 -13.42
CA VAL A 449 -7.56 -18.08 -13.50
C VAL A 449 -6.81 -16.94 -14.18
N VAL A 450 -5.73 -16.48 -13.58
CA VAL A 450 -4.85 -15.44 -14.16
C VAL A 450 -3.46 -16.02 -14.35
N LEU A 451 -2.98 -16.02 -15.59
CA LEU A 451 -1.67 -16.52 -16.02
C LEU A 451 -0.82 -15.33 -16.46
N ASP A 452 0.13 -14.91 -15.64
CA ASP A 452 1.03 -13.78 -15.94
C ASP A 452 2.39 -14.27 -16.42
N GLY A 453 2.87 -13.79 -17.56
CA GLY A 453 4.16 -14.23 -18.12
C GLY A 453 4.14 -15.69 -18.60
N PHE A 454 3.05 -16.12 -19.24
CA PHE A 454 2.88 -17.47 -19.77
C PHE A 454 3.78 -17.73 -20.98
N GLU A 455 4.66 -18.73 -20.88
CA GLU A 455 5.62 -19.13 -21.92
C GLU A 455 5.59 -20.64 -22.19
N SER A 456 5.52 -21.01 -23.48
CA SER A 456 5.36 -22.40 -23.94
C SER A 456 6.52 -23.33 -23.61
N TYR A 457 7.74 -22.81 -23.52
CA TYR A 457 8.97 -23.63 -23.44
C TYR A 457 9.08 -24.47 -22.16
N SER A 458 8.21 -24.22 -21.17
CA SER A 458 8.19 -24.92 -19.88
C SER A 458 7.42 -26.25 -19.88
N GLN A 459 6.60 -26.54 -20.90
CA GLN A 459 5.66 -27.67 -20.84
C GLN A 459 6.18 -28.97 -21.44
N ASP A 460 7.06 -28.93 -22.45
CA ASP A 460 7.48 -30.13 -23.18
C ASP A 460 8.31 -31.12 -22.31
N GLU A 461 8.90 -30.68 -21.19
CA GLU A 461 9.71 -31.54 -20.32
C GLU A 461 8.95 -32.11 -19.11
N ILE A 462 7.82 -31.53 -18.71
CA ILE A 462 7.13 -31.90 -17.45
C ILE A 462 5.87 -32.76 -17.69
N PHE A 463 5.29 -32.75 -18.90
CA PHE A 463 3.93 -33.26 -19.13
C PHE A 463 3.80 -34.69 -19.66
N PHE A 464 4.87 -35.37 -20.07
CA PHE A 464 4.73 -36.67 -20.76
C PHE A 464 4.67 -37.92 -19.85
N GLN A 465 4.48 -37.78 -18.54
CA GLN A 465 4.36 -38.93 -17.64
C GLN A 465 3.02 -39.06 -16.89
N GLN A 466 2.01 -38.22 -17.18
CA GLN A 466 0.66 -38.53 -16.72
C GLN A 466 0.12 -39.73 -17.51
N SER A 467 0.29 -40.89 -16.86
CA SER A 467 -0.11 -42.22 -17.30
C SER A 467 -1.62 -42.29 -17.54
N ASP A 468 -2.05 -43.17 -18.46
CA ASP A 468 -3.40 -43.60 -18.92
C ASP A 468 -4.51 -43.79 -17.85
N SER A 469 -4.59 -42.91 -16.86
CA SER A 469 -5.40 -43.07 -15.67
C SER A 469 -6.67 -42.23 -15.77
N SER A 470 -7.69 -42.93 -16.27
CA SER A 470 -9.12 -42.66 -16.10
C SER A 470 -9.72 -41.45 -16.84
N GLU A 471 -10.79 -41.73 -17.58
CA GLU A 471 -11.77 -40.80 -18.18
C GLU A 471 -12.47 -39.93 -17.11
N LEU A 472 -11.74 -39.17 -16.30
CA LEU A 472 -12.33 -38.17 -15.42
C LEU A 472 -12.90 -37.06 -16.29
N ALA A 473 -14.20 -36.79 -16.16
CA ALA A 473 -14.87 -35.73 -16.86
C ALA A 473 -14.23 -34.39 -16.49
N LEU A 474 -13.48 -33.80 -17.43
CA LEU A 474 -12.93 -32.46 -17.28
C LEU A 474 -14.04 -31.44 -17.47
N HIS A 475 -14.19 -30.53 -16.51
CA HIS A 475 -15.09 -29.40 -16.65
C HIS A 475 -14.29 -28.20 -17.22
N PRO A 476 -14.85 -27.45 -18.19
CA PRO A 476 -14.19 -26.27 -18.70
C PRO A 476 -14.09 -25.19 -17.62
N LEU A 477 -13.00 -24.44 -17.62
CA LEU A 477 -12.80 -23.28 -16.78
C LEU A 477 -13.77 -22.16 -17.17
N ASN A 478 -14.25 -21.39 -16.18
CA ASN A 478 -15.19 -20.30 -16.41
C ASN A 478 -14.54 -19.07 -17.07
N SER A 479 -13.35 -18.68 -16.59
CA SER A 479 -12.61 -17.54 -17.11
C SER A 479 -11.11 -17.73 -16.94
N VAL A 480 -10.35 -17.46 -18.01
CA VAL A 480 -8.89 -17.51 -18.03
C VAL A 480 -8.36 -16.20 -18.60
N HIS A 481 -7.66 -15.44 -17.77
CA HIS A 481 -7.00 -14.21 -18.14
C HIS A 481 -5.51 -14.46 -18.31
N VAL A 482 -4.96 -14.11 -19.45
CA VAL A 482 -3.52 -14.25 -19.73
C VAL A 482 -2.95 -12.87 -19.93
N THR A 483 -1.87 -12.54 -19.22
CA THR A 483 -1.30 -11.18 -19.22
C THR A 483 0.22 -11.22 -19.40
N ARG A 484 0.77 -10.26 -20.16
CA ARG A 484 2.23 -10.09 -20.36
C ARG A 484 2.94 -11.39 -20.80
N SER A 485 2.26 -12.19 -21.61
CA SER A 485 2.68 -13.54 -21.99
C SER A 485 3.15 -13.59 -23.44
N SER A 486 3.94 -14.60 -23.78
CA SER A 486 4.35 -14.90 -25.14
C SER A 486 3.68 -16.19 -25.60
N LEU A 487 2.68 -16.07 -26.47
CA LEU A 487 1.77 -17.16 -26.84
C LEU A 487 2.03 -17.66 -28.25
N SER A 488 2.22 -18.97 -28.39
CA SER A 488 2.16 -19.65 -29.68
C SER A 488 0.71 -20.01 -30.04
N LYS A 489 0.49 -20.42 -31.29
CA LYS A 489 -0.79 -20.98 -31.73
C LYS A 489 -1.22 -22.20 -30.89
N SER A 490 -0.29 -23.06 -30.52
CA SER A 490 -0.58 -24.25 -29.70
C SER A 490 -1.00 -23.85 -28.28
N ASN A 491 -0.41 -22.81 -27.71
CA ASN A 491 -0.82 -22.31 -26.39
C ASN A 491 -2.27 -21.81 -26.41
N ILE A 492 -2.66 -21.05 -27.43
CA ILE A 492 -4.03 -20.52 -27.54
C ILE A 492 -5.03 -21.68 -27.70
N ASN A 493 -4.72 -22.68 -28.53
CA ASN A 493 -5.55 -23.88 -28.65
C ASN A 493 -5.74 -24.57 -27.29
N LEU A 494 -4.65 -24.79 -26.55
CA LEU A 494 -4.69 -25.43 -25.24
C LEU A 494 -5.56 -24.64 -24.23
N LEU A 495 -5.46 -23.31 -24.26
CA LEU A 495 -6.31 -22.43 -23.44
C LEU A 495 -7.78 -22.55 -23.84
N LEU A 496 -8.10 -22.59 -25.14
CA LEU A 496 -9.46 -22.73 -25.65
C LEU A 496 -10.06 -24.12 -25.41
N GLU A 497 -9.25 -25.17 -25.41
CA GLU A 497 -9.66 -26.52 -24.99
C GLU A 497 -10.05 -26.54 -23.51
N SER A 498 -9.34 -25.77 -22.68
CA SER A 498 -9.60 -25.65 -21.25
C SER A 498 -10.72 -24.64 -20.93
N CYS A 499 -10.90 -23.60 -21.75
CA CYS A 499 -11.80 -22.47 -21.53
C CYS A 499 -12.32 -21.89 -22.87
N PRO A 500 -13.34 -22.51 -23.49
CA PRO A 500 -13.79 -22.15 -24.84
C PRO A 500 -14.29 -20.71 -25.00
N ASP A 501 -15.04 -20.20 -24.02
CA ASP A 501 -15.77 -18.91 -24.10
C ASP A 501 -15.24 -17.82 -23.16
N GLY A 502 -14.27 -18.14 -22.30
CA GLY A 502 -13.82 -17.29 -21.19
C GLY A 502 -12.37 -16.83 -21.27
N THR A 503 -11.69 -17.03 -22.41
CA THR A 503 -10.27 -16.66 -22.56
C THR A 503 -10.09 -15.19 -22.92
N VAL A 504 -9.35 -14.44 -22.10
CA VAL A 504 -9.03 -13.01 -22.31
C VAL A 504 -7.53 -12.77 -22.27
N LEU A 505 -7.00 -12.06 -23.26
CA LEU A 505 -5.57 -11.76 -23.42
C LEU A 505 -5.29 -10.27 -23.20
N TYR A 506 -4.30 -9.96 -22.37
CA TYR A 506 -3.87 -8.60 -22.03
C TYR A 506 -2.38 -8.42 -22.30
N SER A 507 -2.01 -7.46 -23.16
CA SER A 507 -0.60 -7.15 -23.43
C SER A 507 0.25 -8.39 -23.77
N CYS A 508 -0.31 -9.34 -24.53
CA CYS A 508 0.38 -10.58 -24.95
C CYS A 508 1.10 -10.38 -26.28
N ASN A 509 2.25 -11.03 -26.43
CA ASN A 509 2.96 -11.17 -27.69
C ASN A 509 2.61 -12.52 -28.33
N PHE A 510 2.53 -12.57 -29.66
CA PHE A 510 2.10 -13.77 -30.38
C PHE A 510 3.19 -14.26 -31.32
N ILE A 511 3.71 -15.47 -31.06
CA ILE A 511 4.87 -16.03 -31.77
C ILE A 511 4.42 -17.03 -32.84
N ARG A 512 4.85 -16.83 -34.09
CA ARG A 512 4.69 -17.79 -35.19
C ARG A 512 5.92 -18.66 -35.34
N ASP A 513 5.82 -19.95 -34.98
CA ASP A 513 6.74 -21.07 -35.24
C ASP A 513 8.11 -20.68 -35.83
N GLY A 514 8.85 -19.84 -35.09
CA GLY A 514 10.24 -19.50 -35.36
C GLY A 514 10.62 -18.11 -35.86
N ARG A 515 9.80 -17.22 -36.47
CA ARG A 515 10.31 -15.91 -36.98
C ARG A 515 9.39 -14.69 -37.12
N GLU A 516 8.06 -14.80 -37.05
CA GLU A 516 7.19 -13.63 -37.28
C GLU A 516 6.19 -13.42 -36.14
N ASP A 517 5.96 -12.17 -35.76
CA ASP A 517 4.92 -11.81 -34.80
C ASP A 517 3.55 -11.76 -35.48
N PHE A 518 2.52 -12.33 -34.85
CA PHE A 518 1.14 -12.12 -35.32
C PHE A 518 0.62 -10.76 -34.83
N SER A 519 -0.10 -10.05 -35.69
CA SER A 519 -0.95 -8.95 -35.23
C SER A 519 -2.13 -9.49 -34.42
N THR A 520 -2.63 -8.68 -33.49
CA THR A 520 -3.86 -8.98 -32.72
C THR A 520 -5.06 -9.30 -33.62
N GLU A 521 -5.18 -8.62 -34.78
CA GLU A 521 -6.23 -8.88 -35.77
C GLU A 521 -6.17 -10.31 -36.31
N ASN A 522 -4.97 -10.80 -36.66
CA ASN A 522 -4.80 -12.17 -37.14
C ASN A 522 -5.18 -13.21 -36.07
N VAL A 523 -4.94 -12.91 -34.79
CA VAL A 523 -5.33 -13.80 -33.69
C VAL A 523 -6.85 -13.89 -33.58
N LEU A 524 -7.56 -12.77 -33.68
CA LEU A 524 -9.03 -12.75 -33.62
C LEU A 524 -9.66 -13.43 -34.85
N ASP A 525 -9.04 -13.31 -36.02
CA ASP A 525 -9.50 -14.01 -37.23
C ASP A 525 -9.37 -15.54 -37.11
N ILE A 526 -8.31 -16.01 -36.46
CA ILE A 526 -8.07 -17.45 -36.24
C ILE A 526 -8.88 -17.97 -35.04
N PHE A 527 -9.05 -17.14 -34.01
CA PHE A 527 -9.63 -17.50 -32.72
C PHE A 527 -10.73 -16.52 -32.30
N PRO A 528 -11.91 -16.58 -32.95
CA PRO A 528 -12.97 -15.59 -32.74
C PRO A 528 -13.59 -15.60 -31.33
N SER A 529 -13.39 -16.66 -30.53
CA SER A 529 -13.86 -16.73 -29.15
C SER A 529 -12.91 -16.07 -28.14
N VAL A 530 -11.67 -15.78 -28.54
CA VAL A 530 -10.69 -15.10 -27.68
C VAL A 530 -11.01 -13.61 -27.65
N LYS A 531 -10.97 -13.01 -26.46
CA LYS A 531 -11.03 -11.56 -26.28
C LYS A 531 -9.64 -11.01 -26.09
N VAL A 532 -9.28 -9.95 -26.83
CA VAL A 532 -8.03 -9.22 -26.62
C VAL A 532 -8.36 -7.82 -26.12
N SER A 533 -7.70 -7.39 -25.05
CA SER A 533 -7.90 -6.07 -24.44
C SER A 533 -6.58 -5.32 -24.35
N ASP A 534 -6.55 -4.12 -24.92
CA ASP A 534 -5.42 -3.18 -24.80
C ASP A 534 -5.42 -2.46 -23.45
N ASP A 535 -6.61 -2.27 -22.87
CA ASP A 535 -6.77 -1.80 -21.50
C ASP A 535 -6.36 -2.92 -20.57
N ASN A 536 -5.08 -2.93 -20.21
CA ASN A 536 -4.59 -3.75 -19.13
C ASN A 536 -5.00 -3.07 -17.82
N PRO A 537 -6.00 -3.59 -17.08
CA PRO A 537 -6.38 -3.03 -15.78
C PRO A 537 -5.21 -3.10 -14.78
N TYR A 538 -4.14 -3.83 -15.12
CA TYR A 538 -2.94 -4.06 -14.32
C TYR A 538 -1.69 -3.35 -14.87
N SER A 539 -1.85 -2.38 -15.79
CA SER A 539 -0.72 -1.65 -16.40
C SER A 539 0.24 -0.99 -15.41
N TRP A 540 -0.22 -0.70 -14.18
CA TRP A 540 0.59 -0.09 -13.11
C TRP A 540 0.62 -0.90 -11.80
N GLY A 541 0.06 -2.11 -11.76
CA GLY A 541 -0.11 -2.86 -10.51
C GLY A 541 -0.03 -4.39 -10.66
N THR A 542 0.04 -5.08 -9.53
CA THR A 542 -0.10 -6.54 -9.50
C THR A 542 -1.56 -6.91 -9.83
N PRO A 543 -1.81 -7.93 -10.66
CA PRO A 543 -3.18 -8.35 -10.99
C PRO A 543 -4.05 -8.80 -9.82
N THR A 544 -3.44 -8.91 -8.63
CA THR A 544 -4.02 -9.37 -7.38
C THR A 544 -4.14 -8.26 -6.34
N ALA A 545 -3.89 -6.99 -6.69
CA ALA A 545 -3.90 -5.87 -5.74
C ALA A 545 -5.24 -5.71 -5.02
N ASP A 546 -6.36 -5.92 -5.73
CA ASP A 546 -7.72 -5.88 -5.19
C ASP A 546 -8.10 -7.14 -4.40
N TRP A 547 -7.32 -8.23 -4.49
CA TRP A 547 -7.65 -9.49 -3.84
C TRP A 547 -7.49 -9.45 -2.32
N ASP A 548 -6.79 -8.46 -1.79
CA ASP A 548 -6.63 -8.25 -0.35
C ASP A 548 -7.82 -7.51 0.27
N LEU A 549 -8.71 -6.94 -0.56
CA LEU A 549 -9.94 -6.30 -0.11
C LEU A 549 -10.97 -7.39 0.18
N LEU A 550 -11.23 -7.61 1.46
CA LEU A 550 -12.29 -8.49 1.93
C LEU A 550 -13.52 -7.65 2.29
N ASP A 551 -14.69 -8.10 1.84
CA ASP A 551 -15.98 -7.48 2.14
C ASP A 551 -16.35 -7.54 3.64
#